data_AF-A0A938AV73-F1
#
_entry.id   AF-A0A938AV73-F1
#
_cell.length_a   1.000
_cell.length_b   1.000
_cell.length_c   1.000
_cell.angle_alpha   90.00
_cell.angle_beta   90.00
_cell.angle_gamma   90.00
#
_symmetry.space_group_name_H-M   'P 1'
#
loop_
_entity.id
_entity.type
_entity.pdbx_description
1 polymer ?
#
loop_
_entity_poly.entity_id
_entity_poly.type
_entity_poly.pdbx_seq_one_letter_code
_entity_poly.pdbx_strand_id
1 'polypeptide(L)'
;IVVGTETMPSRASLEELSRSLPPERLLVSLDVAEGRVISRCPALGGRAPLDVLDRIEAHRLHGLIALTLDRVGTGDGPDLPLLEAIQTAYPALPVIAGGGIRTARDLSELAGRGIAGALVATSLHRGWISAADIRAVQVTD
;
A
#
# COMPACT_ATOMS: atom_id res chain seq x y z
N ILE A 1 -12.68 3.25 -3.88
CA ILE A 1 -12.98 1.91 -3.30
C ILE A 1 -11.66 1.18 -3.20
N VAL A 2 -11.40 0.56 -2.05
CA VAL A 2 -10.18 -0.23 -1.84
C VAL A 2 -10.58 -1.70 -1.74
N VAL A 3 -9.92 -2.56 -2.51
CA VAL A 3 -10.11 -4.01 -2.45
C VAL A 3 -8.85 -4.64 -1.88
N GLY A 4 -8.96 -5.28 -0.70
CA GLY A 4 -7.84 -5.97 -0.08
C GLY A 4 -7.59 -7.33 -0.71
N THR A 5 -6.32 -7.66 -0.98
CA THR A 5 -5.92 -9.00 -1.41
C THR A 5 -6.27 -10.05 -0.37
N GLU A 6 -6.29 -9.69 0.93
CA GLU A 6 -6.65 -10.60 2.02
C GLU A 6 -8.00 -11.29 1.80
N THR A 7 -9.03 -10.53 1.42
CA THR A 7 -10.42 -11.02 1.38
C THR A 7 -10.92 -11.30 -0.04
N MET A 8 -10.16 -10.92 -1.06
CA MET A 8 -10.51 -11.17 -2.44
C MET A 8 -10.59 -12.69 -2.73
N PRO A 9 -11.73 -13.21 -3.22
CA PRO A 9 -11.91 -14.65 -3.37
C PRO A 9 -11.22 -15.20 -4.64
N SER A 10 -11.09 -14.38 -5.69
CA SER A 10 -10.49 -14.79 -6.95
C SER A 10 -9.97 -13.59 -7.76
N ARG A 11 -9.09 -13.84 -8.73
CA ARG A 11 -8.67 -12.83 -9.72
C ARG A 11 -9.85 -12.33 -10.57
N ALA A 12 -10.80 -13.21 -10.89
CA ALA A 12 -11.98 -12.84 -11.66
C ALA A 12 -12.84 -11.79 -10.95
N SER A 13 -12.88 -11.83 -9.61
CA SER A 13 -13.60 -10.83 -8.81
C SER A 13 -12.98 -9.45 -8.92
N LEU A 14 -11.65 -9.34 -8.97
CA LEU A 14 -11.00 -8.04 -9.24
C LEU A 14 -11.37 -7.53 -10.63
N GLU A 15 -11.30 -8.39 -11.65
CA GLU A 15 -11.64 -7.99 -13.02
C GLU A 15 -13.09 -7.50 -13.14
N GLU A 16 -14.04 -8.19 -12.50
CA GLU A 16 -15.45 -7.80 -12.49
C GLU A 16 -15.66 -6.43 -11.82
N LEU A 17 -15.00 -6.19 -10.69
CA LEU A 17 -15.02 -4.90 -10.00
C LEU A 17 -14.39 -3.79 -10.85
N SER A 18 -13.26 -4.08 -11.49
CA SER A 18 -12.58 -3.14 -12.39
C SER A 18 -13.43 -2.75 -13.61
N ARG A 19 -14.28 -3.66 -14.11
CA ARG A 19 -15.24 -3.35 -15.20
C ARG A 19 -16.44 -2.55 -14.72
N SER A 20 -16.77 -2.66 -13.43
CA SER A 20 -17.96 -2.04 -12.83
C SER A 20 -17.71 -0.63 -12.29
N LEU A 21 -16.44 -0.20 -12.28
CA LEU A 21 -16.02 1.09 -11.73
C LEU A 21 -15.12 1.83 -12.73
N PRO A 22 -15.19 3.17 -12.79
CA PRO A 22 -14.13 3.95 -13.40
C PRO A 22 -12.77 3.61 -12.75
N PRO A 23 -11.69 3.45 -13.53
CA PRO A 23 -10.38 3.02 -13.01
C PRO A 23 -9.89 3.85 -11.82
N GLU A 24 -10.10 5.16 -11.86
CA GLU A 24 -9.71 6.12 -10.82
C GLU A 24 -10.41 5.91 -9.47
N ARG A 25 -11.47 5.10 -9.45
CA ARG A 25 -12.23 4.80 -8.23
C ARG A 25 -11.83 3.49 -7.58
N LEU A 26 -10.86 2.75 -8.12
CA LEU A 26 -10.44 1.45 -7.59
C LEU A 26 -8.95 1.43 -7.24
N LEU A 27 -8.66 1.17 -5.96
CA LEU A 27 -7.33 0.84 -5.47
C LEU A 27 -7.33 -0.61 -4.96
N VAL A 28 -6.15 -1.23 -4.98
CA VAL A 28 -5.93 -2.53 -4.35
C VAL A 28 -5.09 -2.35 -3.09
N SER A 29 -5.43 -3.04 -2.00
CA SER A 29 -4.54 -3.18 -0.84
C SER A 29 -3.81 -4.51 -0.94
N LEU A 30 -2.49 -4.47 -1.05
CA LEU A 30 -1.60 -5.62 -0.98
C LEU A 30 -1.16 -5.80 0.47
N ASP A 31 -1.76 -6.79 1.12
CA ASP A 31 -1.53 -7.05 2.53
C ASP A 31 -0.40 -8.08 2.67
N VAL A 32 0.70 -7.68 3.32
CA VAL A 32 1.94 -8.47 3.42
C VAL A 32 2.24 -8.75 4.89
N ALA A 33 2.46 -10.02 5.23
CA ALA A 33 3.00 -10.44 6.51
C ALA A 33 4.10 -11.48 6.30
N GLU A 34 5.17 -11.40 7.09
CA GLU A 34 6.36 -12.25 6.98
C GLU A 34 6.95 -12.29 5.55
N GLY A 35 6.90 -11.14 4.87
CA GLY A 35 7.36 -11.00 3.48
C GLY A 35 6.51 -11.72 2.43
N ARG A 36 5.32 -12.20 2.79
CA ARG A 36 4.39 -12.91 1.90
C ARG A 36 3.02 -12.23 1.87
N VAL A 37 2.35 -12.33 0.72
CA VAL A 37 1.00 -11.79 0.58
C VAL A 37 0.00 -12.66 1.33
N ILE A 38 -0.82 -12.02 2.16
CA ILE A 38 -1.97 -12.64 2.81
C ILE A 38 -3.18 -12.51 1.88
N SER A 39 -3.77 -13.64 1.51
CA SER A 39 -4.92 -13.69 0.61
C SER A 39 -5.70 -14.99 0.76
N ARG A 40 -7.03 -14.88 0.73
CA ARG A 40 -7.95 -16.01 0.56
C ARG A 40 -8.00 -16.53 -0.88
N CYS A 41 -7.48 -15.79 -1.85
CA CYS A 41 -7.34 -16.27 -3.21
C CYS A 41 -6.18 -17.29 -3.27
N PRO A 42 -6.43 -18.58 -3.59
CA PRO A 42 -5.37 -19.58 -3.62
C PRO A 42 -4.27 -19.27 -4.64
N ALA A 43 -4.59 -18.48 -5.67
CA ALA A 43 -3.63 -18.04 -6.67
C ALA A 43 -2.66 -16.97 -6.16
N LEU A 44 -2.92 -16.31 -5.02
CA LEU A 44 -2.14 -15.18 -4.51
C LEU A 44 -1.51 -15.44 -3.14
N GLY A 45 -2.22 -16.13 -2.24
CA GLY A 45 -1.78 -16.33 -0.85
C GLY A 45 -0.41 -17.01 -0.74
N GLY A 46 0.44 -16.51 0.16
CA GLY A 46 1.76 -17.06 0.47
C GLY A 46 2.86 -16.73 -0.54
N ARG A 47 2.53 -16.03 -1.63
CA ARG A 47 3.48 -15.62 -2.67
C ARG A 47 4.24 -14.36 -2.29
N ALA A 48 5.34 -14.12 -3.00
CA ALA A 48 6.06 -12.86 -2.91
C ALA A 48 5.21 -11.69 -3.43
N PRO A 49 5.33 -10.48 -2.84
CA PRO A 49 4.58 -9.29 -3.26
C PRO A 49 4.62 -9.02 -4.77
N LEU A 50 5.81 -9.03 -5.39
CA LEU A 50 5.94 -8.76 -6.82
C LEU A 50 5.28 -9.82 -7.71
N ASP A 51 5.35 -11.12 -7.35
CA ASP A 51 4.64 -12.19 -8.08
C ASP A 51 3.11 -11.98 -8.02
N VAL A 52 2.59 -11.48 -6.90
CA VAL A 52 1.16 -11.12 -6.80
C VAL A 52 0.82 -9.92 -7.66
N LEU A 53 1.65 -8.87 -7.65
CA LEU A 53 1.43 -7.67 -8.45
C LEU A 53 1.40 -7.98 -9.95
N ASP A 54 2.28 -8.87 -10.43
CA ASP A 54 2.23 -9.36 -11.81
C ASP A 54 0.92 -10.09 -12.12
N ARG A 55 0.49 -10.98 -11.22
CA ARG A 55 -0.74 -11.78 -11.38
C ARG A 55 -2.02 -10.96 -11.42
N ILE A 56 -2.04 -9.80 -10.75
CA ILE A 56 -3.19 -8.91 -10.74
C ILE A 56 -3.08 -7.78 -11.78
N GLU A 57 -2.08 -7.84 -12.67
CA GLU A 57 -1.82 -6.82 -13.69
C GLU A 57 -1.66 -5.42 -13.08
N ALA A 58 -0.78 -5.29 -12.08
CA ALA A 58 -0.64 -4.06 -11.27
C ALA A 58 -0.44 -2.77 -12.08
N HIS A 59 0.15 -2.86 -13.27
CA HIS A 59 0.32 -1.74 -14.21
C HIS A 59 -1.00 -1.10 -14.69
N ARG A 60 -2.14 -1.77 -14.47
CA ARG A 60 -3.49 -1.28 -14.82
C ARG A 60 -4.22 -0.66 -13.64
N LEU A 61 -3.67 -0.78 -12.44
CA LEU A 61 -4.29 -0.25 -11.23
C LEU A 61 -4.12 1.25 -11.20
N HIS A 62 -5.14 1.94 -10.70
CA HIS A 62 -5.02 3.38 -10.44
C HIS A 62 -4.13 3.67 -9.23
N GLY A 63 -4.08 2.76 -8.26
CA GLY A 63 -3.21 2.89 -7.11
C GLY A 63 -3.18 1.62 -6.27
N LEU A 64 -2.14 1.53 -5.46
CA LEU A 64 -1.85 0.40 -4.59
C LEU A 64 -1.63 0.90 -3.17
N ILE A 65 -2.27 0.27 -2.19
CA ILE A 65 -1.84 0.35 -0.80
C ILE A 65 -0.90 -0.84 -0.58
N ALA A 66 0.35 -0.59 -0.19
CA ALA A 66 1.27 -1.62 0.26
C ALA A 66 1.26 -1.64 1.79
N LEU A 67 0.54 -2.59 2.38
CA LEU A 67 0.32 -2.68 3.82
C LEU A 67 1.17 -3.81 4.41
N THR A 68 2.23 -3.44 5.14
CA THR A 68 3.02 -4.43 5.91
C THR A 68 2.38 -4.64 7.28
N LEU A 69 1.65 -5.74 7.42
CA LEU A 69 0.89 -6.10 8.62
C LEU A 69 1.77 -6.25 9.85
N ASP A 70 2.99 -6.78 9.71
CA ASP A 70 3.93 -6.96 10.82
C ASP A 70 4.33 -5.65 11.49
N ARG A 71 4.21 -4.53 10.77
CA ARG A 71 4.54 -3.18 11.26
C ARG A 71 3.32 -2.43 11.77
N VAL A 72 2.11 -2.95 11.59
CA VAL A 72 0.89 -2.27 12.03
C VAL A 72 0.89 -2.13 13.54
N GLY A 73 0.83 -0.89 14.02
CA GLY A 73 0.77 -0.57 15.44
C GLY A 73 2.08 -0.68 16.21
N THR A 74 3.17 -1.15 15.58
CA THR A 74 4.47 -1.26 16.25
C THR A 74 5.16 0.09 16.40
N GLY A 75 5.02 0.95 15.40
CA GLY A 75 5.73 2.23 15.34
C GLY A 75 7.19 2.09 14.91
N ASP A 76 7.56 1.00 14.23
CA ASP A 76 8.94 0.75 13.78
C ASP A 76 9.31 1.47 12.47
N GLY A 77 8.42 2.33 11.97
CA GLY A 77 8.56 2.98 10.66
C GLY A 77 8.06 2.11 9.50
N PRO A 78 7.90 2.72 8.31
CA PRO A 78 7.39 2.05 7.11
C PRO A 78 8.36 1.00 6.57
N ASP A 79 7.83 0.07 5.77
CA ASP A 79 8.62 -0.97 5.10
C ASP A 79 9.31 -0.46 3.83
N LEU A 80 10.35 0.37 4.01
CA LEU A 80 11.06 0.99 2.89
C LEU A 80 11.60 -0.02 1.85
N PRO A 81 12.18 -1.17 2.23
CA PRO A 81 12.63 -2.16 1.25
C PRO A 81 11.51 -2.69 0.35
N LEU A 82 10.33 -2.99 0.92
CA LEU A 82 9.18 -3.43 0.13
C LEU A 82 8.72 -2.33 -0.82
N LEU A 83 8.58 -1.10 -0.32
CA LEU A 83 8.14 0.04 -1.11
C LEU A 83 9.09 0.35 -2.26
N GLU A 84 10.40 0.31 -2.02
CA GLU A 84 11.44 0.51 -3.04
C GLU A 84 11.39 -0.59 -4.11
N ALA A 85 11.21 -1.86 -3.72
CA ALA A 85 11.06 -2.96 -4.66
C ALA A 85 9.84 -2.78 -5.58
N ILE A 86 8.70 -2.35 -5.02
CA ILE A 86 7.47 -2.09 -5.78
C ILE A 86 7.67 -0.90 -6.74
N GLN A 87 8.18 0.23 -6.25
CA GLN A 87 8.41 1.43 -7.08
C GLN A 87 9.40 1.15 -8.21
N THR A 88 10.41 0.33 -7.97
CA THR A 88 11.40 -0.07 -8.99
C THR A 88 10.74 -0.92 -10.08
N ALA A 89 9.86 -1.86 -9.71
CA ALA A 89 9.17 -2.73 -10.65
C ALA A 89 8.02 -2.03 -11.39
N TYR A 90 7.33 -1.08 -10.73
CA TYR A 90 6.15 -0.39 -11.26
C TYR A 90 6.28 1.13 -11.05
N PRO A 91 7.18 1.82 -11.76
CA PRO A 91 7.49 3.24 -11.52
C PRO A 91 6.32 4.20 -11.78
N ALA A 92 5.32 3.77 -12.56
CA ALA A 92 4.12 4.56 -12.86
C ALA A 92 2.95 4.27 -11.92
N LEU A 93 3.06 3.28 -11.02
CA LEU A 93 1.98 2.88 -10.13
C LEU A 93 2.00 3.76 -8.86
N PRO A 94 0.95 4.55 -8.56
CA PRO A 94 0.89 5.30 -7.32
C PRO A 94 0.81 4.35 -6.12
N VAL A 95 1.83 4.35 -5.26
CA VAL A 95 1.89 3.54 -4.05
C VAL A 95 1.58 4.37 -2.81
N ILE A 96 0.68 3.88 -1.97
CA ILE A 96 0.38 4.38 -0.63
C ILE A 96 1.01 3.40 0.37
N ALA A 97 1.94 3.89 1.20
CA ALA A 97 2.57 3.06 2.23
C ALA A 97 1.64 2.86 3.43
N GLY A 98 1.54 1.64 3.96
CA GLY A 98 0.80 1.32 5.17
C GLY A 98 1.60 0.44 6.14
N GLY A 99 1.40 0.65 7.44
CA GLY A 99 2.10 -0.06 8.51
C GLY A 99 3.31 0.70 9.05
N GLY A 100 3.47 0.75 10.37
CA GLY A 100 4.67 1.26 11.06
C GLY A 100 4.88 2.77 11.12
N ILE A 101 4.17 3.57 10.32
CA ILE A 101 4.35 5.04 10.26
C ILE A 101 4.13 5.68 11.63
N ARG A 102 5.14 6.38 12.14
CA ARG A 102 5.18 6.91 13.51
C ARG A 102 5.37 8.42 13.60
N THR A 103 6.05 9.05 12.64
CA THR A 103 6.50 10.44 12.76
C THR A 103 6.33 11.23 11.46
N ALA A 104 6.35 12.56 11.56
CA ALA A 104 6.42 13.47 10.42
C ALA A 104 7.61 13.15 9.49
N ARG A 105 8.75 12.74 10.08
CA ARG A 105 9.95 12.37 9.32
C ARG A 105 9.71 11.18 8.40
N ASP A 106 8.96 10.17 8.85
CA ASP A 106 8.64 9.03 7.98
C ASP A 106 7.79 9.50 6.78
N LEU A 107 6.85 10.43 7.00
CA LEU A 107 6.04 11.00 5.92
C LEU A 107 6.90 11.77 4.92
N SER A 108 7.82 12.62 5.40
CA SER A 108 8.78 13.32 4.54
C SER A 108 9.70 12.35 3.78
N GLU A 109 10.14 11.27 4.40
CA GLU A 109 10.97 10.26 3.75
C GLU A 109 10.20 9.51 2.64
N LEU A 110 8.94 9.15 2.89
CA LEU A 110 8.08 8.54 1.88
C LEU A 110 7.87 9.48 0.69
N ALA A 111 7.56 10.75 0.94
CA ALA A 111 7.40 11.76 -0.10
C ALA A 111 8.70 11.95 -0.92
N GLY A 112 9.85 12.05 -0.25
CA GLY A 112 11.16 12.16 -0.92
C GLY A 112 11.56 10.94 -1.76
N ARG A 113 10.91 9.79 -1.57
CA ARG A 113 11.08 8.56 -2.36
C ARG A 113 10.03 8.41 -3.47
N GLY A 114 9.17 9.42 -3.66
CA GLY A 114 8.09 9.39 -4.65
C GLY A 114 6.95 8.45 -4.30
N ILE A 115 6.81 8.06 -3.02
CA ILE A 115 5.63 7.32 -2.55
C ILE A 115 4.45 8.28 -2.54
N ALA A 116 3.39 7.93 -3.25
CA ALA A 116 2.24 8.80 -3.52
C ALA A 116 1.42 9.13 -2.26
N GLY A 117 1.51 8.32 -1.20
CA GLY A 117 0.83 8.63 0.06
C GLY A 117 1.19 7.70 1.21
N ALA A 118 0.56 7.96 2.36
CA ALA A 118 0.77 7.21 3.59
C ALA A 118 -0.56 6.97 4.31
N LEU A 119 -0.84 5.72 4.66
CA LEU A 119 -1.96 5.31 5.51
C LEU A 119 -1.54 5.41 6.99
N VAL A 120 -2.02 6.44 7.68
CA VAL A 120 -1.78 6.66 9.11
C VAL A 120 -3.02 6.31 9.95
N ALA A 121 -2.83 5.53 11.01
CA ALA A 121 -3.89 5.14 11.94
C ALA A 121 -3.41 5.17 13.39
N THR A 122 -2.53 4.24 13.79
CA THR A 122 -2.05 4.15 15.17
C THR A 122 -1.31 5.42 15.64
N SER A 123 -0.49 6.01 14.77
CA SER A 123 0.22 7.26 15.07
C SER A 123 -0.71 8.45 15.25
N LEU A 124 -1.84 8.52 14.52
CA LEU A 124 -2.87 9.51 14.75
C LEU A 124 -3.61 9.26 16.08
N HIS A 125 -4.03 8.02 16.32
CA HIS A 125 -4.74 7.66 17.55
C HIS A 125 -3.90 7.94 18.81
N ARG A 126 -2.58 7.75 18.74
CA ARG A 126 -1.64 8.00 19.84
C ARG A 126 -1.13 9.45 19.90
N GLY A 127 -1.51 10.31 18.95
CA GLY A 127 -1.06 11.70 18.88
C GLY A 127 0.42 11.88 18.52
N TRP A 128 1.06 10.87 17.92
CA TRP A 128 2.45 10.94 17.47
C TRP A 128 2.62 11.78 16.20
N ILE A 129 1.53 11.88 15.42
CA ILE A 129 1.43 12.74 14.25
C ILE A 129 0.26 13.69 14.50
N SER A 130 0.50 14.98 14.32
CA SER A 130 -0.46 16.05 14.44
C SER A 130 -0.89 16.59 13.08
N ALA A 131 -1.94 17.42 13.06
CA ALA A 131 -2.31 18.16 11.86
C ALA A 131 -1.21 19.13 11.39
N ALA A 132 -0.35 19.61 12.30
CA ALA A 132 0.78 20.46 11.93
C ALA A 132 1.84 19.66 11.18
N ASP A 133 2.13 18.44 11.62
CA ASP A 133 3.05 17.53 10.95
C ASP A 133 2.58 17.21 9.53
N ILE A 134 1.29 16.91 9.34
CA ILE A 134 0.72 16.62 8.02
C ILE A 134 0.87 17.81 7.07
N ARG A 135 0.61 19.05 7.54
CA ARG A 135 0.76 20.26 6.71
C ARG A 135 2.21 20.54 6.31
N ALA A 136 3.17 20.08 7.10
CA ALA A 136 4.59 20.27 6.83
C ALA A 136 5.15 19.24 5.82
N VAL A 137 4.42 18.16 5.54
CA VAL A 137 4.81 17.21 4.49
C VAL A 137 4.65 17.90 3.14
N GLN A 138 5.77 18.14 2.48
CA GLN A 138 5.75 18.66 1.12
C GLN A 138 5.31 17.52 0.18
N VAL A 139 4.17 17.74 -0.49
CA VAL A 139 3.77 16.91 -1.63
C VAL A 139 4.51 17.49 -2.83
N THR A 140 5.39 16.70 -3.43
CA THR A 140 5.96 17.03 -4.74
C THR A 140 4.89 16.78 -5.80
N ASP A 141 4.52 17.84 -6.52
CA ASP A 141 3.59 17.80 -7.66
C ASP A 141 4.10 16.94 -8.83
#